data_AF-A0A9P7KG65-F1
#
_entry.id   AF-A0A9P7KG65-F1
#
_cell.length_a   1.000
_cell.length_b   1.000
_cell.length_c   1.000
_cell.angle_alpha   90.00
_cell.angle_beta   90.00
_cell.angle_gamma   90.00
#
_symmetry.space_group_name_H-M   'P 1'
#
loop_
_entity.id
_entity.type
_entity.pdbx_description
1 polymer ?
#
loop_
_entity_poly.entity_id
_entity_poly.type
_entity_poly.pdbx_seq_one_letter_code
_entity_poly.pdbx_strand_id
1 'polypeptide(L)'
;EERDWRRAQEQREEPTDEEEDIYPAPTSPAAVIEMFDDEDLPSVNSLLAASTVRSSQRPSESSQRRQPPGLEASMATITLNSLPTHIWDPSEPWIPPTEEVLYTRSNLKEKIYEQASGPQPPMLTIVGNSLDVLAQKYCDEIDKAVLKNDFTVVLSSNRLFAREIGDAQRSYGDGIENEVLFHVFKTRILNNSAQFLVERAEGLSTLQTITSFVLAHPHPDSQPSKRTMDMKRFGAICALMLARGKMPSPLSPAVILFIIYNFNLACLTPSFIGYWYPDLWKMIKEWLLLGPDGNPASNRAYFDSHFISYHDHPVDTFGEQRNSEVHQAIAVEMLYKATLRQAIYRHSDWIAFADGFSLPCNNGFDFKK
;
A
#
# COMPACT_ATOMS: atom_id res chain seq x y z
N GLU A 1 50.24 10.72 -58.72
CA GLU A 1 49.64 10.00 -59.85
C GLU A 1 49.35 8.52 -59.58
N GLU A 2 50.18 7.75 -58.88
CA GLU A 2 49.82 6.34 -58.53
C GLU A 2 48.98 6.20 -57.24
N ARG A 3 48.80 7.28 -56.47
CA ARG A 3 47.94 7.31 -55.27
C ARG A 3 46.49 7.69 -55.54
N ASP A 4 46.20 8.29 -56.70
CA ASP A 4 44.85 8.74 -57.06
C ASP A 4 44.04 7.66 -57.80
N TRP A 5 44.71 6.64 -58.35
CA TRP A 5 44.04 5.50 -58.99
C TRP A 5 43.38 4.54 -57.99
N ARG A 6 43.92 4.40 -56.76
CA ARG A 6 43.35 3.51 -55.74
C ARG A 6 42.07 4.03 -55.08
N ARG A 7 41.78 5.34 -55.15
CA ARG A 7 40.50 5.91 -54.66
C ARG A 7 39.35 5.76 -55.65
N ALA A 8 39.61 5.35 -56.89
CA ALA A 8 38.59 5.18 -57.92
C ALA A 8 37.98 3.75 -57.96
N GLN A 9 38.45 2.81 -57.12
CA GLN A 9 37.84 1.48 -56.98
C GLN A 9 36.90 1.34 -55.78
N GLU A 10 36.71 2.40 -54.97
CA GLU A 10 35.76 2.44 -53.84
C GLU A 10 34.33 2.85 -54.24
N GLN A 11 33.99 2.86 -55.53
CA GLN A 11 32.63 3.14 -56.01
C GLN A 11 32.23 2.19 -57.13
N ARG A 12 31.81 0.98 -56.77
CA ARG A 12 30.89 0.15 -57.56
C ARG A 12 30.39 -1.02 -56.71
N GLU A 13 29.07 -1.20 -56.74
CA GLU A 13 28.29 -2.35 -56.25
C GLU A 13 27.70 -2.23 -54.82
N GLU A 14 26.61 -1.45 -54.72
CA GLU A 14 25.34 -1.92 -54.12
C GLU A 14 24.64 -2.84 -55.16
N PRO A 15 23.85 -3.88 -54.81
CA PRO A 15 22.61 -3.78 -53.99
C PRO A 15 22.41 -5.03 -53.08
N THR A 16 21.36 -5.30 -52.30
CA THR A 16 19.90 -5.07 -52.41
C THR A 16 19.28 -5.30 -51.03
N ASP A 17 18.14 -4.66 -50.84
CA ASP A 17 17.23 -4.74 -49.69
C ASP A 17 16.73 -6.17 -49.40
N GLU A 18 16.80 -6.59 -48.13
CA GLU A 18 15.94 -7.62 -47.58
C GLU A 18 15.00 -6.97 -46.56
N GLU A 19 13.70 -7.07 -46.86
CA GLU A 19 12.56 -6.68 -46.05
C GLU A 19 12.56 -7.47 -44.73
N GLU A 20 12.80 -6.79 -43.60
CA GLU A 20 12.39 -7.30 -42.29
C GLU A 20 11.05 -6.66 -41.90
N ASP A 21 10.05 -7.53 -41.74
CA ASP A 21 8.71 -7.26 -41.26
C ASP A 21 8.73 -6.46 -39.93
N ILE A 22 8.42 -5.18 -40.03
CA ILE A 22 8.13 -4.31 -38.90
C ILE A 22 6.75 -4.70 -38.36
N TYR A 23 6.71 -5.60 -37.38
CA TYR A 23 5.56 -5.69 -36.49
C TYR A 23 5.46 -4.39 -35.69
N PRO A 24 4.34 -3.65 -35.75
CA PRO A 24 4.16 -2.53 -34.85
C PRO A 24 4.09 -3.06 -33.42
N ALA A 25 5.04 -2.65 -32.59
CA ALA A 25 4.96 -2.80 -31.15
C ALA A 25 3.57 -2.32 -30.69
N PRO A 26 2.86 -3.06 -29.81
CA PRO A 26 1.65 -2.52 -29.21
C PRO A 26 2.04 -1.23 -28.48
N THR A 27 1.45 -0.12 -28.91
CA THR A 27 1.49 1.16 -28.20
C THR A 27 1.08 0.91 -26.76
N SER A 28 2.07 0.94 -25.89
CA SER A 28 1.93 0.81 -24.45
C SER A 28 0.97 1.89 -23.92
N PRO A 29 -0.10 1.54 -23.19
CA PRO A 29 -0.82 2.49 -22.37
C PRO A 29 -0.05 2.71 -21.05
N ALA A 30 1.22 3.11 -21.14
CA ALA A 30 2.01 3.56 -20.00
C ALA A 30 1.84 5.07 -19.82
N ALA A 31 0.63 5.46 -19.44
CA ALA A 31 0.38 6.73 -18.75
C ALA A 31 -0.13 6.40 -17.35
N VAL A 32 0.65 5.64 -16.58
CA VAL A 32 0.29 5.23 -15.23
C VAL A 32 1.54 5.29 -14.35
N ILE A 33 1.62 6.38 -13.57
CA ILE A 33 2.30 6.47 -12.26
C ILE A 33 3.83 6.24 -12.29
N GLU A 34 4.57 7.21 -12.84
CA GLU A 34 5.92 7.53 -12.33
C GLU A 34 5.76 8.44 -11.10
N MET A 35 5.53 7.86 -9.91
CA MET A 35 5.25 8.66 -8.70
C MET A 35 6.40 8.80 -7.71
N PHE A 36 7.54 8.13 -7.86
CA PHE A 36 8.58 8.16 -6.84
C PHE A 36 10.00 8.09 -7.44
N ASP A 37 10.80 9.13 -7.18
CA ASP A 37 12.26 9.08 -7.33
C ASP A 37 12.88 8.60 -6.01
N ASP A 38 13.97 7.85 -6.11
CA ASP A 38 14.69 7.15 -5.04
C ASP A 38 15.35 8.03 -3.95
N GLU A 39 15.30 9.36 -4.05
CA GLU A 39 16.16 10.23 -3.22
C GLU A 39 15.68 10.47 -1.76
N ASP A 40 14.49 10.01 -1.37
CA ASP A 40 13.94 10.28 -0.02
C ASP A 40 13.57 9.03 0.80
N LEU A 41 14.00 7.83 0.41
CA LEU A 41 13.83 6.63 1.23
C LEU A 41 14.90 6.60 2.35
N PRO A 42 14.55 6.73 3.64
CA PRO A 42 15.53 6.53 4.70
C PRO A 42 15.99 5.07 4.68
N SER A 43 17.31 4.86 4.71
CA SER A 43 17.94 3.54 4.84
C SER A 43 17.27 2.74 5.97
N VAL A 44 16.61 1.64 5.59
CA VAL A 44 15.87 0.72 6.48
C VAL A 44 16.75 0.11 7.58
N ASN A 45 18.08 0.16 7.42
CA ASN A 45 19.05 -0.41 8.35
C ASN A 45 19.22 0.34 9.69
N SER A 46 18.60 1.51 9.90
CA SER A 46 18.77 2.28 11.15
C SER A 46 17.70 2.06 12.23
N LEU A 47 16.64 1.28 12.00
CA LEU A 47 15.55 1.08 12.98
C LEU A 47 15.56 -0.29 13.69
N LEU A 48 16.48 -1.20 13.35
CA LEU A 48 16.49 -2.58 13.86
C LEU A 48 17.30 -2.81 15.16
N ALA A 49 17.82 -1.77 15.80
CA ALA A 49 18.67 -1.90 16.99
C ALA A 49 17.92 -1.71 18.32
N ALA A 50 16.72 -2.26 18.51
CA ALA A 50 16.10 -2.34 19.85
C ALA A 50 14.91 -3.31 19.93
N SER A 51 15.16 -4.62 20.02
CA SER A 51 14.36 -5.55 20.83
C SER A 51 14.88 -6.99 20.68
N THR A 52 15.83 -7.36 21.54
CA THR A 52 16.19 -8.76 21.77
C THR A 52 15.88 -9.10 23.21
N VAL A 53 14.67 -9.56 23.49
CA VAL A 53 14.32 -10.19 24.78
C VAL A 53 14.13 -11.69 24.54
N ARG A 54 15.14 -12.46 24.96
CA ARG A 54 15.07 -13.92 25.08
C ARG A 54 14.14 -14.28 26.23
N SER A 55 13.12 -15.10 25.95
CA SER A 55 12.39 -15.84 26.98
C SER A 55 12.66 -17.33 26.80
N SER A 56 13.36 -17.90 27.78
CA SER A 56 13.58 -19.33 27.93
C SER A 56 12.42 -19.95 28.70
N GLN A 57 11.74 -20.97 28.16
CA GLN A 57 10.96 -21.89 28.97
C GLN A 57 11.15 -23.35 28.50
N ARG A 58 11.45 -24.20 29.50
CA ARG A 58 11.53 -25.66 29.44
C ARG A 58 10.15 -26.26 29.79
N PRO A 59 9.94 -27.57 29.51
CA PRO A 59 8.62 -28.16 29.36
C PRO A 59 8.05 -28.74 30.67
N SER A 60 6.73 -28.78 30.79
CA SER A 60 6.02 -29.63 31.74
C SER A 60 4.73 -30.20 31.13
N GLU A 61 4.78 -31.51 30.93
CA GLU A 61 3.77 -32.57 31.11
C GLU A 61 2.27 -32.28 31.09
N SER A 62 1.62 -32.95 30.13
CA SER A 62 0.37 -33.72 30.19
C SER A 62 -0.68 -33.39 31.26
N SER A 63 -1.83 -32.94 30.78
CA SER A 63 -3.13 -33.39 31.31
C SER A 63 -4.20 -33.34 30.22
N GLN A 64 -4.72 -34.52 29.90
CA GLN A 64 -5.89 -34.74 29.05
C GLN A 64 -7.08 -33.95 29.59
N ARG A 65 -7.64 -33.06 28.78
CA ARG A 65 -8.94 -32.43 29.07
C ARG A 65 -9.88 -32.63 27.88
N ARG A 66 -11.02 -33.24 28.20
CA ARG A 66 -12.14 -33.58 27.32
C ARG A 66 -12.54 -32.38 26.44
N GLN A 67 -12.58 -32.58 25.13
CA GLN A 67 -13.20 -31.65 24.19
C GLN A 67 -14.72 -31.61 24.41
N PRO A 68 -15.34 -30.43 24.56
CA PRO A 68 -16.75 -30.27 24.30
C PRO A 68 -17.00 -30.19 22.78
N PRO A 69 -18.21 -30.54 22.32
CA PRO A 69 -18.50 -30.64 20.90
C PRO A 69 -18.63 -29.26 20.24
N GLY A 70 -17.93 -29.10 19.12
CA GLY A 70 -18.33 -28.32 17.94
C GLY A 70 -19.00 -26.97 18.17
N LEU A 71 -18.22 -25.98 18.59
CA LEU A 71 -18.45 -24.61 18.12
C LEU A 71 -17.46 -24.42 16.98
N GLU A 72 -17.93 -24.63 15.75
CA GLU A 72 -17.25 -24.14 14.56
C GLU A 72 -17.17 -22.62 14.69
N ALA A 73 -16.07 -22.15 15.28
CA ALA A 73 -15.64 -20.79 15.14
C ALA A 73 -15.40 -20.59 13.65
N SER A 74 -16.40 -20.00 12.99
CA SER A 74 -16.31 -19.50 11.63
C SER A 74 -15.27 -18.38 11.63
N MET A 75 -13.99 -18.75 11.70
CA MET A 75 -12.97 -18.01 10.98
C MET A 75 -13.45 -18.06 9.56
N ALA A 76 -13.96 -16.93 9.08
CA ALA A 76 -14.31 -16.77 7.69
C ALA A 76 -12.98 -16.83 6.91
N THR A 77 -12.53 -18.04 6.64
CA THR A 77 -11.53 -18.36 5.64
C THR A 77 -11.99 -17.64 4.39
N ILE A 78 -11.16 -16.75 3.84
CA ILE A 78 -11.37 -16.28 2.47
C ILE A 78 -11.52 -17.54 1.64
N THR A 79 -12.74 -17.85 1.18
CA THR A 79 -12.92 -18.95 0.26
C THR A 79 -12.15 -18.53 -0.98
N LEU A 80 -11.16 -19.34 -1.37
CA LEU A 80 -10.32 -19.15 -2.57
C LEU A 80 -11.16 -18.71 -3.79
N ASN A 81 -12.42 -19.15 -3.85
CA ASN A 81 -13.44 -18.80 -4.85
C ASN A 81 -13.82 -17.31 -4.93
N SER A 82 -13.35 -16.45 -4.02
CA SER A 82 -13.64 -15.00 -4.00
C SER A 82 -12.49 -14.12 -4.52
N LEU A 83 -11.31 -14.71 -4.77
CA LEU A 83 -10.17 -14.00 -5.30
C LEU A 83 -10.22 -13.99 -6.84
N PRO A 84 -9.88 -12.86 -7.51
CA PRO A 84 -9.84 -12.79 -8.96
C PRO A 84 -8.73 -13.68 -9.50
N THR A 85 -9.06 -14.68 -10.32
CA THR A 85 -8.09 -15.64 -10.88
C THR A 85 -7.28 -15.09 -12.06
N HIS A 86 -7.73 -13.99 -12.67
CA HIS A 86 -7.16 -13.43 -13.91
C HIS A 86 -6.13 -12.31 -13.70
N ILE A 87 -5.71 -11.99 -12.46
CA ILE A 87 -4.69 -10.94 -12.21
C ILE A 87 -3.42 -11.17 -13.04
N TRP A 88 -3.06 -12.43 -13.21
CA TRP A 88 -1.85 -12.86 -13.91
C TRP A 88 -2.07 -13.18 -15.39
N ASP A 89 -3.31 -13.07 -15.88
CA ASP A 89 -3.63 -13.33 -17.27
C ASP A 89 -3.30 -12.11 -18.13
N PRO A 90 -2.30 -12.19 -19.02
CA PRO A 90 -1.94 -11.07 -19.89
C PRO A 90 -3.03 -10.75 -20.93
N SER A 91 -3.97 -11.66 -21.18
CA SER A 91 -5.09 -11.44 -22.12
C SER A 91 -6.23 -10.63 -21.51
N GLU A 92 -6.33 -10.57 -20.17
CA GLU A 92 -7.33 -9.81 -19.44
C GLU A 92 -6.68 -8.83 -18.45
N PRO A 93 -5.87 -7.86 -18.92
CA PRO A 93 -5.24 -6.91 -18.03
C PRO A 93 -6.30 -6.06 -17.33
N TRP A 94 -6.13 -5.85 -16.03
CA TRP A 94 -6.97 -4.91 -15.30
C TRP A 94 -6.70 -3.49 -15.79
N ILE A 95 -7.78 -2.78 -16.12
CA ILE A 95 -7.74 -1.38 -16.55
C ILE A 95 -8.47 -0.57 -15.48
N PRO A 96 -7.85 0.50 -14.93
CA PRO A 96 -8.52 1.37 -13.98
C PRO A 96 -9.78 1.99 -14.62
N PRO A 97 -10.89 2.13 -13.89
CA PRO A 97 -12.04 2.87 -14.37
C PRO A 97 -11.58 4.30 -14.71
N THR A 98 -11.66 4.68 -15.98
CA THR A 98 -11.12 5.94 -16.47
C THR A 98 -11.96 7.11 -15.94
N GLU A 99 -11.43 7.88 -14.99
CA GLU A 99 -11.89 9.25 -14.72
C GLU A 99 -10.76 10.19 -15.17
N GLU A 100 -11.08 11.18 -16.02
CA GLU A 100 -10.16 12.03 -16.79
C GLU A 100 -9.28 13.00 -15.96
N VAL A 101 -9.07 12.75 -14.66
CA VAL A 101 -8.32 13.65 -13.80
C VAL A 101 -6.85 13.28 -13.78
N LEU A 102 -6.11 13.82 -14.75
CA LEU A 102 -4.65 13.75 -14.77
C LEU A 102 -4.09 14.68 -13.67
N TYR A 103 -3.81 14.09 -12.50
CA TYR A 103 -2.91 14.68 -11.52
C TYR A 103 -1.47 14.43 -11.96
N THR A 104 -0.64 15.47 -11.95
CA THR A 104 0.81 15.32 -12.07
C THR A 104 1.42 15.50 -10.69
N ARG A 105 2.60 14.92 -10.45
CA ARG A 105 3.33 15.11 -9.17
C ARG A 105 3.47 16.59 -8.79
N SER A 106 3.69 17.44 -9.78
CA SER A 106 3.87 18.89 -9.60
C SER A 106 2.61 19.65 -9.20
N ASN A 107 1.41 19.19 -9.59
CA ASN A 107 0.15 19.89 -9.32
C ASN A 107 -0.79 19.14 -8.36
N LEU A 108 -0.42 17.93 -7.93
CA LEU A 108 -1.24 17.04 -7.11
C LEU A 108 -1.76 17.78 -5.87
N LYS A 109 -0.83 18.38 -5.11
CA LYS A 109 -1.16 19.16 -3.91
C LYS A 109 -2.18 20.25 -4.25
N GLU A 110 -1.82 21.19 -5.10
CA GLU A 110 -2.64 22.37 -5.43
C GLU A 110 -4.06 21.96 -5.85
N LYS A 111 -4.18 20.99 -6.76
CA LYS A 111 -5.48 20.48 -7.23
C LYS A 111 -6.32 19.87 -6.12
N ILE A 112 -5.72 19.05 -5.25
CA ILE A 112 -6.44 18.44 -4.10
C ILE A 112 -6.99 19.52 -3.18
N TYR A 113 -6.15 20.49 -2.79
CA TYR A 113 -6.56 21.55 -1.87
C TYR A 113 -7.63 22.46 -2.49
N GLU A 114 -7.51 22.80 -3.78
CA GLU A 114 -8.52 23.58 -4.50
C GLU A 114 -9.88 22.86 -4.57
N GLN A 115 -9.87 21.57 -4.95
CA GLN A 115 -11.10 20.78 -5.07
C GLN A 115 -11.75 20.51 -3.71
N ALA A 116 -10.96 20.24 -2.66
CA ALA A 116 -11.48 19.96 -1.32
C ALA A 116 -12.05 21.20 -0.62
N SER A 117 -11.51 22.39 -0.89
CA SER A 117 -11.90 23.61 -0.19
C SER A 117 -13.16 24.29 -0.71
N GLY A 118 -13.45 24.09 -2.00
CA GLY A 118 -14.49 24.84 -2.69
C GLY A 118 -14.17 26.35 -2.81
N PRO A 119 -15.18 27.18 -3.16
CA PRO A 119 -14.96 28.58 -3.52
C PRO A 119 -14.65 29.52 -2.34
N GLN A 120 -14.99 29.13 -1.11
CA GLN A 120 -14.77 29.93 0.11
C GLN A 120 -14.05 29.08 1.17
N PRO A 121 -12.72 28.89 1.03
CA PRO A 121 -11.93 28.07 1.94
C PRO A 121 -11.96 28.59 3.39
N PRO A 122 -12.32 27.78 4.40
CA PRO A 122 -12.22 28.18 5.81
C PRO A 122 -10.76 28.34 6.24
N MET A 123 -10.42 29.30 7.11
CA MET A 123 -9.01 29.47 7.52
C MET A 123 -8.54 28.36 8.49
N LEU A 124 -7.49 27.63 8.13
CA LEU A 124 -6.76 26.73 9.05
C LEU A 124 -5.54 27.45 9.64
N THR A 125 -5.50 27.62 10.96
CA THR A 125 -4.38 28.31 11.64
C THR A 125 -3.73 27.41 12.69
N ILE A 126 -2.48 27.02 12.44
CA ILE A 126 -1.66 26.20 13.33
C ILE A 126 -0.42 27.01 13.73
N VAL A 127 -0.43 27.57 14.94
CA VAL A 127 0.65 28.41 15.48
C VAL A 127 1.12 27.87 16.82
N GLY A 128 2.43 27.85 17.06
CA GLY A 128 3.02 27.29 18.26
C GLY A 128 4.51 27.61 18.39
N ASN A 129 5.07 27.39 19.57
CA ASN A 129 6.47 27.69 19.88
C ASN A 129 7.42 26.49 19.71
N SER A 130 6.87 25.28 19.53
CA SER A 130 7.63 24.06 19.25
C SER A 130 6.92 23.20 18.21
N LEU A 131 7.66 22.27 17.60
CA LEU A 131 7.11 21.31 16.65
C LEU A 131 6.05 20.41 17.32
N ASP A 132 6.27 20.01 18.57
CA ASP A 132 5.32 19.17 19.32
C ASP A 132 3.98 19.89 19.53
N VAL A 133 4.01 21.19 19.87
CA VAL A 133 2.80 22.00 20.05
C VAL A 133 2.04 22.15 18.73
N LEU A 134 2.74 22.41 17.63
CA LEU A 134 2.14 22.49 16.30
C LEU A 134 1.51 21.15 15.88
N ALA A 135 2.23 20.04 16.08
CA ALA A 135 1.76 18.70 15.78
C ALA A 135 0.55 18.30 16.62
N GLN A 136 0.52 18.65 17.90
CA GLN A 136 -0.64 18.40 18.75
C GLN A 136 -1.85 19.20 18.26
N LYS A 137 -1.70 20.50 17.97
CA LYS A 137 -2.81 21.31 17.43
C LYS A 137 -3.32 20.78 16.10
N TYR A 138 -2.42 20.33 15.22
CA TYR A 138 -2.82 19.75 13.95
C TYR A 138 -3.50 18.39 14.12
N CYS A 139 -3.04 17.55 15.05
CA CYS A 139 -3.75 16.34 15.45
C CYS A 139 -5.17 16.64 15.94
N ASP A 140 -5.35 17.69 16.76
CA ASP A 140 -6.66 18.06 17.29
C ASP A 140 -7.63 18.45 16.16
N GLU A 141 -7.15 19.13 15.11
CA GLU A 141 -7.97 19.44 13.93
C GLU A 141 -8.29 18.18 13.11
N ILE A 142 -7.34 17.27 12.94
CA ILE A 142 -7.60 15.96 12.31
C ILE A 142 -8.64 15.17 13.11
N ASP A 143 -8.55 15.17 14.44
CA ASP A 143 -9.50 14.48 15.32
C ASP A 143 -10.91 15.05 15.21
N LYS A 144 -11.03 16.38 15.18
CA LYS A 144 -12.30 17.05 14.92
C LYS A 144 -12.86 16.67 13.55
N ALA A 145 -12.02 16.63 12.52
CA ALA A 145 -12.42 16.26 11.17
C ALA A 145 -12.90 14.81 11.09
N VAL A 146 -12.18 13.87 11.71
CA VAL A 146 -12.57 12.46 11.81
C VAL A 146 -13.90 12.31 12.55
N LEU A 147 -14.07 12.98 13.68
CA LEU A 147 -15.31 12.92 14.48
C LEU A 147 -16.52 13.46 13.71
N LYS A 148 -16.32 14.53 12.93
CA LYS A 148 -17.39 15.15 12.12
C LYS A 148 -17.57 14.50 10.75
N ASN A 149 -16.65 13.64 10.35
CA ASN A 149 -16.53 13.13 8.99
C ASN A 149 -16.48 14.26 7.94
N ASP A 150 -15.73 15.33 8.26
CA ASP A 150 -15.58 16.52 7.42
C ASP A 150 -14.16 17.10 7.53
N PHE A 151 -13.39 16.96 6.47
CA PHE A 151 -12.00 17.41 6.35
C PHE A 151 -11.85 18.78 5.69
N THR A 152 -12.93 19.50 5.39
CA THR A 152 -12.90 20.80 4.67
C THR A 152 -11.95 21.81 5.32
N VAL A 153 -11.87 21.85 6.66
CA VAL A 153 -10.92 22.73 7.38
C VAL A 153 -9.48 22.23 7.23
N VAL A 154 -9.25 20.93 7.41
CA VAL A 154 -7.91 20.30 7.33
C VAL A 154 -7.35 20.36 5.91
N LEU A 155 -8.21 20.36 4.89
CA LEU A 155 -7.89 20.46 3.46
C LEU A 155 -8.14 21.86 2.86
N SER A 156 -8.32 22.89 3.67
CA SER A 156 -8.49 24.26 3.19
C SER A 156 -7.26 24.84 2.45
N SER A 157 -7.42 25.44 1.28
CA SER A 157 -6.35 26.16 0.58
C SER A 157 -5.90 27.42 1.33
N ASN A 158 -6.74 27.96 2.22
CA ASN A 158 -6.42 29.10 3.08
C ASN A 158 -5.88 28.61 4.43
N ARG A 159 -4.56 28.50 4.55
CA ARG A 159 -3.89 27.93 5.73
C ARG A 159 -2.63 28.67 6.16
N LEU A 160 -2.38 28.66 7.46
CA LEU A 160 -1.18 29.22 8.09
C LEU A 160 -0.57 28.22 9.07
N PHE A 161 0.66 27.79 8.79
CA PHE A 161 1.51 27.09 9.74
C PHE A 161 2.67 28.02 10.11
N ALA A 162 2.80 28.35 11.40
CA ALA A 162 3.84 29.25 11.87
C ALA A 162 4.43 28.79 13.21
N ARG A 163 5.76 28.70 13.25
CA ARG A 163 6.53 28.43 14.47
C ARG A 163 7.12 29.74 15.01
N GLU A 164 6.79 30.07 16.25
CA GLU A 164 7.27 31.28 16.93
C GLU A 164 8.41 30.92 17.89
N ILE A 165 9.64 31.35 17.57
CA ILE A 165 10.83 31.12 18.40
C ILE A 165 11.21 32.46 19.03
N GLY A 166 10.71 32.70 20.25
CA GLY A 166 10.90 33.96 20.95
C GLY A 166 10.19 35.15 20.28
N ASP A 167 10.60 36.36 20.63
CA ASP A 167 9.89 37.59 20.24
C ASP A 167 10.15 38.05 18.78
N ALA A 168 11.14 37.47 18.09
CA ALA A 168 11.60 37.99 16.79
C ALA A 168 11.73 36.93 15.68
N GLN A 169 11.87 35.64 15.98
CA GLN A 169 12.11 34.62 14.96
C GLN A 169 10.83 33.83 14.66
N ARG A 170 10.30 33.99 13.45
CA ARG A 170 9.14 33.23 12.98
C ARG A 170 9.49 32.47 11.72
N SER A 171 9.23 31.16 11.73
CA SER A 171 9.29 30.31 10.54
C SER A 171 7.87 30.00 10.08
N TYR A 172 7.57 30.17 8.80
CA TYR A 172 6.23 29.94 8.25
C TYR A 172 6.30 29.28 6.87
N GLY A 173 5.17 28.73 6.43
CA GLY A 173 4.98 28.18 5.08
C GLY A 173 5.04 26.65 5.00
N ASP A 174 5.09 26.15 3.77
CA ASP A 174 4.94 24.73 3.44
C ASP A 174 5.95 23.81 4.11
N GLY A 175 7.18 24.29 4.33
CA GLY A 175 8.23 23.52 5.02
C GLY A 175 7.80 23.15 6.45
N ILE A 176 7.27 24.10 7.20
CA ILE A 176 6.79 23.87 8.58
C ILE A 176 5.59 22.93 8.58
N GLU A 177 4.67 23.10 7.63
CA GLU A 177 3.51 22.20 7.51
C GLU A 177 3.95 20.76 7.24
N ASN A 178 4.91 20.56 6.33
CA ASN A 178 5.46 19.25 6.01
C ASN A 178 6.19 18.60 7.19
N GLU A 179 6.91 19.39 7.99
CA GLU A 179 7.54 18.93 9.23
C GLU A 179 6.49 18.53 10.26
N VAL A 180 5.44 19.34 10.43
CA VAL A 180 4.33 19.09 11.36
C VAL A 180 3.60 17.81 10.99
N LEU A 181 3.21 17.63 9.72
CA LEU A 181 2.53 16.42 9.26
C LEU A 181 3.40 15.16 9.43
N PHE A 182 4.68 15.24 9.08
CA PHE A 182 5.60 14.11 9.29
C PHE A 182 5.77 13.80 10.79
N HIS A 183 5.86 14.82 11.63
CA HIS A 183 5.96 14.65 13.08
C HIS A 183 4.68 14.02 13.65
N VAL A 184 3.50 14.40 13.16
CA VAL A 184 2.22 13.74 13.49
C VAL A 184 2.26 12.27 13.09
N PHE A 185 2.66 11.95 11.86
CA PHE A 185 2.78 10.57 11.40
C PHE A 185 3.75 9.76 12.26
N LYS A 186 4.93 10.32 12.55
CA LYS A 186 5.94 9.67 13.38
C LYS A 186 5.43 9.39 14.80
N THR A 187 4.87 10.40 15.47
CA THR A 187 4.46 10.28 16.88
C THR A 187 3.19 9.44 17.07
N ARG A 188 2.24 9.52 16.14
CA ARG A 188 0.98 8.79 16.24
C ARG A 188 1.09 7.37 15.70
N ILE A 189 1.76 7.17 14.57
CA ILE A 189 1.79 5.90 13.86
C ILE A 189 3.11 5.17 14.10
N LEU A 190 4.26 5.76 13.72
CA LEU A 190 5.54 5.02 13.73
C LEU A 190 5.99 4.65 15.15
N ASN A 191 5.85 5.55 16.12
CA ASN A 191 6.17 5.26 17.53
C ASN A 191 5.22 4.22 18.15
N ASN A 192 4.07 3.95 17.53
CA ASN A 192 3.10 2.95 17.94
C ASN A 192 2.89 1.88 16.85
N SER A 193 3.92 1.61 16.04
CA SER A 193 3.78 0.84 14.80
C SER A 193 3.09 -0.51 15.00
N ALA A 194 3.43 -1.24 16.07
CA ALA A 194 2.83 -2.54 16.38
C ALA A 194 1.29 -2.51 16.57
N GLN A 195 0.68 -1.34 16.80
CA GLN A 195 -0.77 -1.19 16.88
C GLN A 195 -1.40 -0.99 15.50
N PHE A 196 -0.68 -0.44 14.53
CA PHE A 196 -1.24 0.01 13.25
C PHE A 196 -0.72 -0.79 12.06
N LEU A 197 0.49 -1.31 12.17
CA LEU A 197 1.30 -1.85 11.09
C LEU A 197 1.79 -3.24 11.46
N VAL A 198 1.87 -4.09 10.44
CA VAL A 198 2.53 -5.39 10.51
C VAL A 198 3.41 -5.56 9.29
N GLU A 199 4.67 -5.92 9.52
CA GLU A 199 5.65 -6.14 8.46
C GLU A 199 5.28 -7.33 7.57
N ARG A 200 5.58 -7.23 6.29
CA ARG A 200 5.18 -8.12 5.21
C ARG A 200 6.33 -8.30 4.22
N ALA A 201 6.03 -8.79 3.02
CA ALA A 201 7.04 -9.00 2.01
C ALA A 201 7.90 -7.74 1.80
N GLU A 202 9.20 -7.97 1.70
CA GLU A 202 10.19 -6.96 1.31
C GLU A 202 10.28 -5.76 2.26
N GLY A 203 10.04 -5.98 3.56
CA GLY A 203 10.17 -4.96 4.60
C GLY A 203 9.09 -3.88 4.58
N LEU A 204 8.09 -4.01 3.70
CA LEU A 204 6.90 -3.17 3.68
C LEU A 204 5.88 -3.64 4.72
N SER A 205 4.94 -2.78 5.09
CA SER A 205 3.93 -3.08 6.10
C SER A 205 2.51 -2.99 5.57
N THR A 206 1.60 -3.81 6.11
CA THR A 206 0.14 -3.69 5.94
C THR A 206 -0.53 -3.29 7.24
N LEU A 207 -1.85 -3.11 7.22
CA LEU A 207 -2.64 -2.78 8.40
C LEU A 207 -2.62 -3.96 9.40
N GLN A 208 -2.26 -3.67 10.65
CA GLN A 208 -2.50 -4.58 11.76
C GLN A 208 -3.99 -4.55 12.08
N THR A 209 -4.67 -5.69 12.03
CA THR A 209 -6.08 -5.80 12.38
C THR A 209 -6.26 -6.40 13.77
N ILE A 210 -7.29 -5.99 14.50
CA ILE A 210 -7.67 -6.67 15.76
C ILE A 210 -8.21 -8.07 15.44
N THR A 211 -7.67 -9.11 16.07
CA THR A 211 -8.07 -10.51 15.83
C THR A 211 -9.21 -10.96 16.74
N SER A 212 -9.52 -10.21 17.81
CA SER A 212 -10.60 -10.54 18.74
C SER A 212 -11.97 -10.23 18.12
N PHE A 213 -12.76 -11.28 17.87
CA PHE A 213 -14.10 -11.17 17.29
C PHE A 213 -15.01 -10.17 18.03
N VAL A 214 -14.98 -10.19 19.36
CA VAL A 214 -15.78 -9.31 20.22
C VAL A 214 -15.40 -7.84 20.06
N LEU A 215 -14.13 -7.56 19.78
CA LEU A 215 -13.62 -6.21 19.57
C LEU A 215 -13.73 -5.77 18.10
N ALA A 216 -13.73 -6.72 17.16
CA ALA A 216 -13.80 -6.47 15.73
C ALA A 216 -15.23 -6.15 15.24
N HIS A 217 -16.27 -6.64 15.92
CA HIS A 217 -17.68 -6.44 15.58
C HIS A 217 -18.45 -5.78 16.74
N PRO A 218 -18.17 -4.50 17.04
CA PRO A 218 -18.96 -3.77 18.02
C PRO A 218 -20.43 -3.68 17.56
N HIS A 219 -21.36 -3.72 18.51
CA HIS A 219 -22.80 -3.61 18.23
C HIS A 219 -23.10 -2.33 17.42
N PRO A 220 -24.00 -2.35 16.42
CA PRO A 220 -24.24 -1.20 15.54
C PRO A 220 -24.66 0.09 16.27
N ASP A 221 -25.32 -0.03 17.43
CA ASP A 221 -25.72 1.12 18.27
C ASP A 221 -24.63 1.59 19.25
N SER A 222 -23.45 0.95 19.26
CA SER A 222 -22.35 1.36 20.13
C SER A 222 -21.55 2.51 19.52
N GLN A 223 -21.08 3.43 20.36
CA GLN A 223 -20.18 4.48 19.91
C GLN A 223 -18.97 3.87 19.17
N PRO A 224 -18.45 4.55 18.12
CA PRO A 224 -17.26 4.09 17.43
C PRO A 224 -16.18 3.73 18.44
N SER A 225 -15.67 2.50 18.35
CA SER A 225 -14.64 2.05 19.27
C SER A 225 -13.43 2.98 19.14
N LYS A 226 -12.67 3.14 20.24
CA LYS A 226 -11.40 3.88 20.19
C LYS A 226 -10.53 3.41 19.02
N ARG A 227 -10.52 2.10 18.74
CA ARG A 227 -9.80 1.52 17.61
C ARG A 227 -10.28 2.06 16.26
N THR A 228 -11.59 2.07 16.03
CA THR A 228 -12.19 2.58 14.79
C THR A 228 -11.78 4.03 14.55
N MET A 229 -11.80 4.86 15.59
CA MET A 229 -11.34 6.25 15.52
C MET A 229 -9.84 6.35 15.23
N ASP A 230 -9.03 5.51 15.88
CA ASP A 230 -7.59 5.47 15.66
C ASP A 230 -7.23 5.02 14.23
N MET A 231 -7.97 4.07 13.65
CA MET A 231 -7.80 3.63 12.26
C MET A 231 -8.25 4.69 11.25
N LYS A 232 -9.37 5.39 11.50
CA LYS A 232 -9.79 6.55 10.70
C LYS A 232 -8.72 7.65 10.71
N ARG A 233 -8.19 7.97 11.89
CA ARG A 233 -7.08 8.93 12.02
C ARG A 233 -5.86 8.47 11.22
N PHE A 234 -5.51 7.18 11.31
CA PHE A 234 -4.38 6.63 10.57
C PHE A 234 -4.57 6.78 9.05
N GLY A 235 -5.72 6.38 8.52
CA GLY A 235 -6.05 6.56 7.10
C GLY A 235 -5.97 8.02 6.65
N ALA A 236 -6.53 8.93 7.45
CA ALA A 236 -6.49 10.35 7.16
C ALA A 236 -5.05 10.91 7.13
N ILE A 237 -4.19 10.54 8.08
CA ILE A 237 -2.79 10.96 8.09
C ILE A 237 -2.07 10.46 6.84
N CYS A 238 -2.29 9.21 6.43
CA CYS A 238 -1.69 8.65 5.21
C CYS A 238 -2.13 9.40 3.95
N ALA A 239 -3.43 9.67 3.81
CA ALA A 239 -3.96 10.44 2.69
C ALA A 239 -3.41 11.87 2.66
N LEU A 240 -3.30 12.53 3.82
CA LEU A 240 -2.68 13.86 3.92
C LEU A 240 -1.20 13.85 3.53
N MET A 241 -0.45 12.79 3.85
CA MET A 241 0.94 12.64 3.38
C MET A 241 1.00 12.52 1.86
N LEU A 242 0.13 11.69 1.26
CA LEU A 242 0.07 11.52 -0.20
C LEU A 242 -0.37 12.80 -0.91
N ALA A 243 -1.33 13.55 -0.36
CA ALA A 243 -1.73 14.87 -0.86
C ALA A 243 -0.57 15.88 -0.86
N ARG A 244 0.48 15.61 -0.08
CA ARG A 244 1.73 16.38 -0.02
C ARG A 244 2.87 15.75 -0.81
N GLY A 245 2.60 14.72 -1.61
CA GLY A 245 3.59 14.01 -2.41
C GLY A 245 4.56 13.18 -1.57
N LYS A 246 4.19 12.81 -0.33
CA LYS A 246 5.02 11.99 0.56
C LYS A 246 4.42 10.60 0.73
N MET A 247 5.23 9.58 0.51
CA MET A 247 4.84 8.20 0.77
C MET A 247 4.77 7.92 2.28
N PRO A 248 3.67 7.38 2.83
CA PRO A 248 3.55 7.04 4.25
C PRO A 248 4.31 5.75 4.62
N SER A 249 5.62 5.71 4.37
CA SER A 249 6.48 4.56 4.68
C SER A 249 6.50 4.24 6.18
N PRO A 250 6.43 2.96 6.60
CA PRO A 250 6.61 1.75 5.80
C PRO A 250 5.30 1.16 5.26
N LEU A 251 4.19 1.90 5.23
CA LEU A 251 2.94 1.39 4.66
C LEU A 251 3.15 1.04 3.18
N SER A 252 2.74 -0.15 2.82
CA SER A 252 2.85 -0.69 1.47
C SER A 252 2.06 0.16 0.45
N PRO A 253 2.65 0.44 -0.74
CA PRO A 253 1.91 0.99 -1.88
C PRO A 253 0.73 0.12 -2.32
N ALA A 254 0.81 -1.21 -2.16
CA ALA A 254 -0.28 -2.11 -2.48
C ALA A 254 -1.52 -1.83 -1.62
N VAL A 255 -1.34 -1.48 -0.34
CA VAL A 255 -2.45 -1.10 0.56
C VAL A 255 -3.16 0.15 0.04
N ILE A 256 -2.39 1.16 -0.37
CA ILE A 256 -2.93 2.42 -0.90
C ILE A 256 -3.71 2.16 -2.19
N LEU A 257 -3.12 1.44 -3.15
CA LEU A 257 -3.75 1.16 -4.44
C LEU A 257 -5.04 0.34 -4.25
N PHE A 258 -4.98 -0.67 -3.38
CA PHE A 258 -6.11 -1.51 -3.04
C PHE A 258 -7.28 -0.69 -2.49
N ILE A 259 -7.02 0.31 -1.64
CA ILE A 259 -8.07 1.16 -1.07
C ILE A 259 -8.62 2.17 -2.08
N ILE A 260 -7.76 2.81 -2.88
CA ILE A 260 -8.18 3.74 -3.94
C ILE A 260 -9.17 3.06 -4.88
N TYR A 261 -8.87 1.83 -5.29
CA TYR A 261 -9.74 1.04 -6.16
C TYR A 261 -10.76 0.17 -5.39
N ASN A 262 -11.25 0.65 -4.24
CA ASN A 262 -12.36 0.05 -3.48
C ASN A 262 -12.18 -1.44 -3.16
N PHE A 263 -11.00 -1.81 -2.67
CA PHE A 263 -10.61 -3.18 -2.33
C PHE A 263 -10.64 -4.15 -3.52
N ASN A 264 -10.40 -3.64 -4.75
CA ASN A 264 -10.24 -4.48 -5.92
C ASN A 264 -8.80 -4.99 -6.03
N LEU A 265 -8.60 -6.28 -5.79
CA LEU A 265 -7.26 -6.88 -5.83
C LEU A 265 -6.62 -6.82 -7.22
N ALA A 266 -7.44 -6.78 -8.28
CA ALA A 266 -6.94 -6.75 -9.66
C ALA A 266 -6.16 -5.46 -9.98
N CYS A 267 -6.27 -4.41 -9.16
CA CYS A 267 -5.42 -3.22 -9.30
C CYS A 267 -3.93 -3.50 -9.06
N LEU A 268 -3.59 -4.59 -8.35
CA LEU A 268 -2.22 -5.02 -8.11
C LEU A 268 -1.66 -5.77 -9.33
N THR A 269 -1.45 -5.03 -10.41
CA THR A 269 -1.04 -5.60 -11.70
C THR A 269 0.34 -6.27 -11.62
N PRO A 270 0.66 -7.21 -12.54
CA PRO A 270 1.97 -7.86 -12.56
C PRO A 270 3.13 -6.88 -12.67
N SER A 271 2.99 -5.76 -13.40
CA SER A 271 4.03 -4.74 -13.51
C SER A 271 4.22 -3.97 -12.20
N PHE A 272 3.13 -3.61 -11.53
CA PHE A 272 3.18 -2.97 -10.21
C PHE A 272 3.87 -3.85 -9.17
N ILE A 273 3.53 -5.14 -9.15
CA ILE A 273 4.14 -6.12 -8.24
C ILE A 273 5.60 -6.37 -8.61
N GLY A 274 5.96 -6.42 -9.90
CA GLY A 274 7.36 -6.53 -10.33
C GLY A 274 8.24 -5.36 -9.90
N TYR A 275 7.66 -4.16 -9.75
CA TYR A 275 8.38 -2.96 -9.29
C TYR A 275 8.53 -2.91 -7.77
N TRP A 276 7.43 -3.07 -7.02
CA TRP A 276 7.41 -2.91 -5.56
C TRP A 276 7.71 -4.17 -4.77
N TYR A 277 7.57 -5.34 -5.40
CA TYR A 277 7.79 -6.65 -4.80
C TYR A 277 8.51 -7.62 -5.74
N PRO A 278 9.71 -7.28 -6.24
CA PRO A 278 10.46 -8.10 -7.19
C PRO A 278 10.62 -9.57 -6.78
N ASP A 279 10.86 -9.88 -5.50
CA ASP A 279 11.08 -11.25 -5.04
C ASP A 279 9.76 -12.03 -5.02
N LEU A 280 8.68 -11.40 -4.57
CA LEU A 280 7.34 -11.99 -4.62
C LEU A 280 6.89 -12.21 -6.06
N TRP A 281 7.11 -11.23 -6.93
CA TRP A 281 6.78 -11.32 -8.36
C TRP A 281 7.49 -12.49 -9.02
N LYS A 282 8.80 -12.60 -8.80
CA LYS A 282 9.61 -13.71 -9.30
C LYS A 282 9.06 -15.05 -8.80
N MET A 283 8.74 -15.14 -7.51
CA MET A 283 8.22 -16.35 -6.91
C MET A 283 6.86 -16.77 -7.51
N ILE A 284 5.97 -15.80 -7.74
CA ILE A 284 4.67 -16.07 -8.37
C ILE A 284 4.85 -16.51 -9.83
N LYS A 285 5.76 -15.89 -10.58
CA LYS A 285 6.06 -16.34 -11.95
C LYS A 285 6.61 -17.76 -11.98
N GLU A 286 7.53 -18.10 -11.07
CA GLU A 286 8.06 -19.46 -10.96
C GLU A 286 6.97 -20.46 -10.57
N TRP A 287 6.05 -20.08 -9.68
CA TRP A 287 4.87 -20.89 -9.36
C TRP A 287 4.00 -21.13 -10.59
N LEU A 288 3.64 -20.07 -11.31
CA LEU A 288 2.79 -20.18 -12.51
C LEU A 288 3.46 -21.01 -13.62
N LEU A 289 4.78 -20.91 -13.77
CA LEU A 289 5.55 -21.69 -14.74
C LEU A 289 5.59 -23.19 -14.39
N LEU A 290 5.60 -23.52 -13.09
CA LEU A 290 5.53 -24.91 -12.62
C LEU A 290 4.25 -25.61 -13.10
N GLY A 291 3.16 -24.86 -13.27
CA GLY A 291 1.86 -25.37 -13.70
C GLY A 291 1.19 -26.27 -12.66
N PRO A 292 -0.05 -26.72 -12.92
CA PRO A 292 -0.82 -27.55 -11.97
C PRO A 292 -0.17 -28.92 -11.72
N ASP A 293 0.38 -29.54 -12.77
CA ASP A 293 0.96 -30.90 -12.71
C ASP A 293 2.42 -30.92 -12.24
N GLY A 294 3.06 -29.75 -12.08
CA GLY A 294 4.42 -29.68 -11.59
C GLY A 294 4.54 -30.16 -10.14
N ASN A 295 5.75 -30.44 -9.68
CA ASN A 295 5.99 -30.81 -8.28
C ASN A 295 6.65 -29.64 -7.53
N PRO A 296 5.95 -28.94 -6.61
CA PRO A 296 6.54 -27.87 -5.81
C PRO A 296 7.75 -28.33 -4.99
N ALA A 297 7.80 -29.61 -4.61
CA ALA A 297 8.91 -30.18 -3.86
C ALA A 297 10.24 -30.19 -4.64
N SER A 298 10.21 -30.02 -5.97
CA SER A 298 11.43 -29.87 -6.78
C SER A 298 12.21 -28.59 -6.48
N ASN A 299 11.53 -27.54 -5.98
CA ASN A 299 12.11 -26.30 -5.48
C ASN A 299 11.61 -25.99 -4.07
N ARG A 300 11.62 -27.02 -3.20
CA ARG A 300 10.97 -27.01 -1.89
C ARG A 300 11.47 -25.87 -1.00
N ALA A 301 12.78 -25.65 -0.93
CA ALA A 301 13.37 -24.62 -0.07
C ALA A 301 12.88 -23.21 -0.42
N TYR A 302 12.61 -22.95 -1.71
CA TYR A 302 12.18 -21.64 -2.19
C TYR A 302 10.70 -21.37 -1.85
N PHE A 303 9.80 -22.32 -2.15
CA PHE A 303 8.38 -22.16 -1.86
C PHE A 303 8.05 -22.33 -0.37
N ASP A 304 8.67 -23.30 0.33
CA ASP A 304 8.39 -23.53 1.75
C ASP A 304 8.61 -22.28 2.60
N SER A 305 9.66 -21.50 2.31
CA SER A 305 9.91 -20.26 3.06
C SER A 305 8.71 -19.30 2.98
N HIS A 306 8.13 -19.13 1.80
CA HIS A 306 6.98 -18.25 1.62
C HIS A 306 5.71 -18.82 2.25
N PHE A 307 5.41 -20.09 1.97
CA PHE A 307 4.20 -20.74 2.45
C PHE A 307 4.19 -20.84 3.98
N ILE A 308 5.32 -21.15 4.61
CA ILE A 308 5.45 -21.13 6.07
C ILE A 308 5.26 -19.72 6.61
N SER A 309 5.88 -18.70 6.00
CA SER A 309 5.80 -17.32 6.50
C SER A 309 4.43 -16.66 6.36
N TYR A 310 3.67 -16.96 5.31
CA TYR A 310 2.43 -16.25 5.00
C TYR A 310 1.17 -17.12 5.03
N HIS A 311 1.29 -18.43 4.80
CA HIS A 311 0.17 -19.36 4.76
C HIS A 311 0.07 -20.26 6.00
N ASP A 312 1.06 -20.23 6.90
CA ASP A 312 1.14 -21.07 8.11
C ASP A 312 1.14 -22.59 7.82
N HIS A 313 1.45 -22.97 6.59
CA HIS A 313 1.46 -24.36 6.10
C HIS A 313 2.62 -24.57 5.12
N PRO A 314 3.20 -25.79 5.00
CA PRO A 314 4.20 -26.09 3.99
C PRO A 314 3.57 -26.19 2.59
N VAL A 315 4.35 -26.04 1.53
CA VAL A 315 3.80 -26.03 0.14
C VAL A 315 3.10 -27.35 -0.23
N ASP A 316 3.54 -28.46 0.36
CA ASP A 316 3.02 -29.81 0.08
C ASP A 316 1.54 -29.96 0.40
N THR A 317 0.99 -29.17 1.35
CA THR A 317 -0.45 -29.21 1.68
C THR A 317 -1.34 -28.78 0.51
N PHE A 318 -0.77 -28.08 -0.47
CA PHE A 318 -1.48 -27.60 -1.64
C PHE A 318 -1.29 -28.52 -2.86
N GLY A 319 -0.47 -29.57 -2.77
CA GLY A 319 -0.10 -30.41 -3.92
C GLY A 319 -1.15 -31.43 -4.34
N GLU A 320 -1.85 -32.07 -3.40
CA GLU A 320 -2.71 -33.23 -3.68
C GLU A 320 -4.01 -32.91 -4.43
N GLN A 321 -4.47 -31.65 -4.41
CA GLN A 321 -5.74 -31.22 -5.02
C GLN A 321 -5.56 -30.09 -6.04
N ARG A 322 -4.34 -29.93 -6.58
CA ARG A 322 -3.98 -28.81 -7.43
C ARG A 322 -4.39 -29.02 -8.88
N ASN A 323 -5.61 -28.66 -9.22
CA ASN A 323 -6.01 -28.48 -10.62
C ASN A 323 -5.60 -27.09 -11.16
N SER A 324 -5.85 -26.81 -12.44
CA SER A 324 -5.47 -25.53 -13.06
C SER A 324 -6.07 -24.31 -12.35
N GLU A 325 -7.34 -24.36 -11.97
CA GLU A 325 -8.03 -23.25 -11.30
C GLU A 325 -7.45 -23.00 -9.91
N VAL A 326 -7.24 -24.07 -9.13
CA VAL A 326 -6.63 -24.01 -7.80
C VAL A 326 -5.20 -23.50 -7.88
N HIS A 327 -4.43 -23.92 -8.88
CA HIS A 327 -3.06 -23.46 -9.10
C HIS A 327 -2.99 -21.94 -9.32
N GLN A 328 -3.89 -21.40 -10.15
CA GLN A 328 -4.01 -19.95 -10.37
C GLN A 328 -4.50 -19.22 -9.11
N ALA A 329 -5.49 -19.77 -8.41
CA ALA A 329 -6.00 -19.19 -7.17
C ALA A 329 -4.91 -19.10 -6.08
N ILE A 330 -4.02 -20.10 -5.98
CA ILE A 330 -2.88 -20.07 -5.06
C ILE A 330 -1.91 -18.94 -5.41
N ALA A 331 -1.63 -18.69 -6.69
CA ALA A 331 -0.77 -17.58 -7.11
C ALA A 331 -1.32 -16.22 -6.64
N VAL A 332 -2.64 -16.05 -6.71
CA VAL A 332 -3.34 -14.85 -6.23
C VAL A 332 -3.36 -14.81 -4.69
N GLU A 333 -3.50 -15.96 -4.03
CA GLU A 333 -3.42 -16.05 -2.57
C GLU A 333 -2.02 -15.69 -2.06
N MET A 334 -0.96 -16.14 -2.73
CA MET A 334 0.44 -15.77 -2.43
C MET A 334 0.61 -14.26 -2.45
N LEU A 335 0.11 -13.60 -3.51
CA LEU A 335 0.09 -12.14 -3.59
C LEU A 335 -0.68 -11.51 -2.42
N TYR A 336 -1.93 -11.94 -2.21
CA TYR A 336 -2.82 -11.36 -1.23
C TYR A 336 -2.25 -11.48 0.20
N LYS A 337 -1.78 -12.67 0.58
CA LYS A 337 -1.27 -12.93 1.93
C LYS A 337 0.08 -12.26 2.19
N ALA A 338 0.95 -12.24 1.19
CA ALA A 338 2.26 -11.60 1.31
C ALA A 338 2.18 -10.07 1.35
N THR A 339 1.14 -9.46 0.78
CA THR A 339 0.99 -7.99 0.72
C THR A 339 -0.05 -7.42 1.69
N LEU A 340 -1.28 -7.94 1.70
CA LEU A 340 -2.42 -7.31 2.40
C LEU A 340 -2.81 -8.00 3.71
N ARG A 341 -2.43 -9.27 3.94
CA ARG A 341 -2.77 -10.13 5.12
C ARG A 341 -4.22 -10.67 5.15
N GLN A 342 -4.35 -11.83 5.81
CA GLN A 342 -5.52 -12.65 6.15
C GLN A 342 -6.81 -11.99 6.71
N ALA A 343 -6.88 -10.69 6.98
CA ALA A 343 -8.19 -10.12 7.31
C ALA A 343 -8.99 -9.98 6.01
N ILE A 344 -10.24 -10.46 6.00
CA ILE A 344 -11.18 -10.12 4.93
C ILE A 344 -11.14 -8.60 4.81
N TYR A 345 -10.96 -8.06 3.61
CA TYR A 345 -10.97 -6.60 3.34
C TYR A 345 -12.23 -5.88 3.89
N ARG A 346 -13.26 -6.65 4.27
CA ARG A 346 -14.46 -6.21 4.99
C ARG A 346 -14.28 -6.07 6.52
N HIS A 347 -13.07 -6.24 7.03
CA HIS A 347 -12.77 -6.07 8.45
C HIS A 347 -12.96 -4.60 8.85
N SER A 348 -13.50 -4.35 10.04
CA SER A 348 -13.83 -3.01 10.52
C SER A 348 -12.64 -2.06 10.53
N ASP A 349 -11.42 -2.53 10.87
CA ASP A 349 -10.19 -1.74 10.78
C ASP A 349 -9.85 -1.28 9.34
N TRP A 350 -10.07 -2.13 8.33
CA TRP A 350 -9.83 -1.78 6.92
C TRP A 350 -10.84 -0.75 6.42
N ILE A 351 -12.11 -0.94 6.77
CA ILE A 351 -13.19 0.01 6.46
C ILE A 351 -12.92 1.35 7.15
N ALA A 352 -12.60 1.34 8.44
CA ALA A 352 -12.28 2.54 9.20
C ALA A 352 -11.05 3.27 8.63
N PHE A 353 -10.00 2.54 8.28
CA PHE A 353 -8.85 3.16 7.61
C PHE A 353 -9.26 3.79 6.28
N ALA A 354 -10.01 3.09 5.43
CA ALA A 354 -10.44 3.60 4.13
C ALA A 354 -11.39 4.81 4.24
N ASP A 355 -12.26 4.84 5.26
CA ASP A 355 -13.12 5.99 5.59
C ASP A 355 -12.30 7.22 5.98
N GLY A 356 -11.21 7.02 6.74
CA GLY A 356 -10.31 8.11 7.08
C GLY A 356 -9.51 8.59 5.86
N PHE A 357 -9.05 7.63 5.07
CA PHE A 357 -8.24 7.86 3.87
C PHE A 357 -9.01 8.62 2.78
N SER A 358 -10.34 8.52 2.74
CA SER A 358 -11.16 9.25 1.76
C SER A 358 -11.24 10.76 2.01
N LEU A 359 -10.81 11.25 3.18
CA LEU A 359 -10.81 12.68 3.55
C LEU A 359 -12.10 13.43 3.11
N PRO A 360 -13.30 12.93 3.45
CA PRO A 360 -14.55 13.47 2.93
C PRO A 360 -14.69 14.95 3.31
N CYS A 361 -15.08 15.78 2.34
CA CYS A 361 -15.38 17.19 2.57
C CYS A 361 -16.85 17.50 2.31
N ASN A 362 -17.35 18.60 2.88
CA ASN A 362 -18.75 18.98 2.82
C ASN A 362 -19.27 19.26 1.40
N ASN A 363 -18.37 19.54 0.46
CA ASN A 363 -18.66 19.82 -0.94
C ASN A 363 -18.70 18.53 -1.80
N GLY A 364 -18.55 17.36 -1.19
CA GLY A 364 -18.58 16.06 -1.86
C GLY A 364 -17.22 15.57 -2.37
N PHE A 365 -16.12 16.29 -2.12
CA PHE A 365 -14.78 15.81 -2.40
C PHE A 365 -14.46 14.52 -1.61
N ASP A 366 -13.83 13.56 -2.28
CA ASP A 366 -13.34 12.28 -1.74
C ASP A 366 -11.98 12.01 -2.38
N PHE A 367 -10.94 11.87 -1.55
CA PHE A 367 -9.55 11.71 -2.00
C PHE A 367 -9.29 10.42 -2.81
N LYS A 368 -10.16 9.42 -2.73
CA LYS A 368 -10.02 8.18 -3.51
C LYS A 368 -10.55 8.30 -4.93
N LYS A 369 -11.29 9.36 -5.24
CA LYS A 369 -11.85 9.68 -6.55
C LYS A 369 -11.01 10.79 -7.18
#